data_AF-A0A7W1IXG8-F1
#
_entry.id   AF-A0A7W1IXG8-F1
#
_cell.length_a   1.000
_cell.length_b   1.000
_cell.length_c   1.000
_cell.angle_alpha   90.00
_cell.angle_beta   90.00
_cell.angle_gamma   90.00
#
_symmetry.space_group_name_H-M   'P 1'
#
loop_
_entity.id
_entity.type
_entity.pdbx_description
1 polymer ?
#
loop_
_entity_poly.entity_id
_entity_poly.type
_entity_poly.pdbx_seq_one_letter_code
_entity_poly.pdbx_strand_id
1 'polypeptide(L)' 'MEIANLTNNTNKVVEDFYAALAAKNLDKIVNQFSDDVDWFIAGEETLAPWLGQRNNRQEVKEFGSCVVS' A
#
# COMPACT_ATOMS: atom_id res chain seq x y z
N MET A 1 1.76 -4.51 -28.16
CA MET A 1 1.17 -3.21 -27.78
C MET A 1 0.49 -3.27 -26.41
N GLU A 2 -0.25 -4.34 -26.12
CA GLU A 2 -0.93 -4.56 -24.83
C GLU A 2 0.00 -4.63 -23.59
N ILE A 3 1.11 -5.37 -23.68
CA ILE A 3 2.11 -5.47 -22.59
C ILE A 3 2.69 -4.09 -22.22
N ALA A 4 2.98 -3.24 -23.22
CA ALA A 4 3.57 -1.92 -22.96
C ALA A 4 2.59 -0.99 -22.22
N ASN A 5 1.30 -1.08 -22.50
CA ASN A 5 0.27 -0.32 -21.79
C ASN A 5 0.08 -0.80 -20.35
N LEU A 6 0.12 -2.12 -20.11
CA LEU A 6 0.07 -2.69 -18.76
C LEU A 6 1.26 -2.23 -17.92
N THR A 7 2.48 -2.26 -18.48
CA THR A 7 3.68 -1.76 -17.81
C THR A 7 3.56 -0.27 -17.47
N ASN A 8 3.09 0.56 -18.40
CA ASN A 8 2.90 1.99 -18.15
C ASN A 8 1.88 2.26 -17.03
N ASN A 9 0.79 1.49 -16.99
CA ASN A 9 -0.22 1.62 -15.92
C ASN A 9 0.34 1.20 -14.55
N THR A 10 1.09 0.09 -14.49
CA THR A 10 1.73 -0.35 -13.25
C THR A 10 2.76 0.68 -12.77
N ASN A 11 3.61 1.19 -13.66
CA ASN A 11 4.62 2.20 -13.32
C ASN A 11 3.97 3.45 -12.73
N LYS A 12 2.89 3.92 -13.35
CA LYS A 12 2.15 5.09 -12.85
C LYS A 12 1.63 4.88 -11.42
N VAL A 13 1.03 3.72 -11.12
CA VAL A 13 0.54 3.40 -9.78
C VAL A 13 1.69 3.41 -8.76
N VAL A 14 2.82 2.81 -9.12
CA VAL A 14 4.01 2.76 -8.26
C VAL A 14 4.59 4.16 -8.00
N GLU A 15 4.69 4.99 -9.04
CA GLU A 15 5.16 6.37 -8.94
C GLU A 15 4.24 7.23 -8.07
N ASP A 16 2.93 7.15 -8.29
CA ASP A 16 1.93 7.88 -7.51
C ASP A 16 1.95 7.45 -6.02
N PHE A 17 2.14 6.16 -5.75
CA PHE A 17 2.32 5.61 -4.40
C PHE A 17 3.57 6.17 -3.70
N TYR A 18 4.74 6.13 -4.35
CA TYR A 18 5.97 6.67 -3.76
C TYR A 18 5.93 8.19 -3.58
N ALA A 19 5.29 8.92 -4.49
CA ALA A 19 5.07 10.36 -4.33
C ALA A 19 4.20 10.66 -3.10
N ALA A 20 3.14 9.88 -2.87
CA ALA A 20 2.29 10.01 -1.69
C ALA A 20 3.03 9.67 -0.38
N LEU A 21 3.87 8.62 -0.40
CA LEU A 21 4.75 8.27 0.72
C LEU A 21 5.73 9.39 1.07
N ALA A 22 6.43 9.95 0.07
CA ALA A 22 7.37 11.05 0.27
C ALA A 22 6.70 12.30 0.87
N ALA A 23 5.44 12.55 0.49
CA ALA A 23 4.62 13.63 1.03
C ALA A 23 3.97 13.31 2.39
N LYS A 24 4.18 12.11 2.96
CA LYS A 24 3.50 11.61 4.16
C LYS A 24 1.97 11.75 4.11
N ASN A 25 1.38 11.59 2.93
CA ASN A 25 -0.05 11.78 2.73
C ASN A 25 -0.77 10.43 2.80
N LEU A 26 -1.20 10.06 4.01
CA LEU A 26 -1.85 8.77 4.28
C LEU A 26 -3.07 8.50 3.39
N ASP A 27 -3.94 9.49 3.20
CA ASP A 27 -5.14 9.30 2.37
C ASP A 27 -4.77 9.01 0.90
N LYS A 28 -3.75 9.69 0.36
CA LYS A 28 -3.26 9.41 -1.01
C LYS A 28 -2.58 8.05 -1.13
N ILE A 29 -1.84 7.62 -0.11
CA ILE A 29 -1.21 6.28 -0.05
C ILE A 29 -2.30 5.21 -0.10
N VAL A 30 -3.27 5.30 0.80
CA VAL A 30 -4.36 4.33 0.95
C VAL A 30 -5.23 4.25 -0.31
N ASN A 31 -5.42 5.37 -1.01
CA ASN A 31 -6.17 5.41 -2.27
C ASN A 31 -5.49 4.67 -3.43
N GLN A 32 -4.21 4.29 -3.33
CA GLN A 32 -3.55 3.45 -4.34
C GLN A 32 -3.89 1.95 -4.19
N PHE A 33 -4.50 1.56 -3.08
CA PHE A 33 -4.87 0.16 -2.83
C PHE A 33 -6.28 -0.13 -3.34
N SER A 34 -6.43 -1.34 -3.89
CA SER A 34 -7.74 -1.93 -4.20
C SER A 34 -8.59 -2.05 -2.93
N ASP A 35 -9.91 -2.03 -3.09
CA ASP A 35 -10.85 -2.34 -2.01
C ASP A 35 -10.68 -3.79 -1.51
N ASP A 36 -10.33 -4.69 -2.43
CA ASP A 36 -9.96 -6.09 -2.20
C ASP A 36 -8.48 -6.27 -2.55
N VAL A 37 -7.63 -6.38 -1.53
CA VAL A 37 -6.17 -6.43 -1.70
C VAL A 37 -5.59 -7.53 -0.84
N ASP A 38 -4.76 -8.41 -1.40
CA ASP A 38 -3.95 -9.35 -0.64
C ASP A 38 -2.58 -8.74 -0.36
N TRP A 39 -2.38 -8.22 0.85
CA TRP A 39 -1.12 -7.61 1.24
C TRP A 39 -0.56 -8.25 2.51
N PHE A 40 0.63 -8.84 2.39
CA PHE A 40 1.32 -9.51 3.47
C PHE A 40 2.68 -8.88 3.74
N ILE A 41 2.96 -8.62 5.02
CA ILE A 41 4.27 -8.21 5.50
C ILE A 41 4.82 -9.31 6.40
N ALA A 42 5.86 -10.00 5.94
CA ALA A 42 6.46 -11.12 6.66
C ALA A 42 7.18 -10.68 7.95
N GLY A 43 7.05 -11.49 9.01
CA GLY A 43 7.85 -11.40 10.23
C GLY A 43 7.11 -11.91 11.47
N GLU A 44 7.65 -11.61 12.65
CA GLU A 44 7.14 -12.06 13.95
C GLU A 44 6.11 -11.08 14.53
N GLU A 45 4.82 -11.38 14.38
CA GLU A 45 3.71 -10.51 14.85
C GLU A 45 3.75 -10.24 16.37
N THR A 46 4.36 -11.14 17.14
CA THR A 46 4.56 -10.96 18.59
C THR A 46 5.49 -9.79 18.93
N LEU A 47 6.44 -9.46 18.04
CA LEU A 47 7.40 -8.38 18.22
C LEU A 47 6.95 -7.08 17.56
N ALA A 48 6.14 -7.17 16.51
CA ALA A 48 5.61 -6.03 15.78
C ALA A 48 4.17 -6.32 15.34
N PRO A 49 3.16 -5.86 16.11
CA PRO A 49 1.75 -6.13 15.83
C PRO A 49 1.22 -5.59 14.48
N TRP A 50 2.02 -4.78 13.78
CA TRP A 50 1.71 -4.27 12.45
C TRP A 50 2.17 -5.21 11.31
N LEU A 51 2.83 -6.31 11.61
CA LEU A 51 3.13 -7.37 10.64
C LEU A 51 1.87 -8.20 10.34
N GLY A 52 1.98 -9.14 9.40
CA GLY A 52 0.87 -10.02 9.03
C GLY A 52 0.12 -9.57 7.78
N GLN A 53 -1.11 -10.09 7.62
CA GLN A 53 -1.91 -9.97 6.41
C GLN A 53 -2.99 -8.88 6.49
N ARG A 54 -3.30 -8.29 5.34
CA ARG A 54 -4.39 -7.32 5.14
C ARG A 54 -5.13 -7.69 3.86
N ASN A 55 -6.44 -7.57 3.91
CA ASN A 55 -7.35 -8.03 2.87
C ASN A 55 -8.15 -6.88 2.23
N ASN A 56 -8.08 -5.67 2.79
CA ASN A 56 -8.85 -4.52 2.31
C ASN A 56 -8.16 -3.18 2.58
N ARG A 57 -8.63 -2.14 1.88
CA ARG A 57 -8.11 -0.77 2.00
C ARG A 57 -8.21 -0.20 3.42
N GLN A 58 -9.22 -0.59 4.19
CA GLN A 58 -9.42 -0.09 5.56
C GLN A 58 -8.32 -0.60 6.50
N GLU A 59 -7.97 -1.89 6.43
CA GLU A 59 -6.85 -2.47 7.18
C GLU A 59 -5.49 -1.87 6.78
N VAL A 60 -5.31 -1.50 5.50
CA VAL A 60 -4.13 -0.74 5.04
C VAL A 60 -4.06 0.64 5.69
N LYS A 61 -5.20 1.34 5.81
CA LYS A 61 -5.29 2.64 6.47
C LYS A 61 -4.94 2.56 7.95
N GLU A 62 -5.41 1.52 8.63
CA GLU A 62 -5.11 1.25 10.03
C GLU A 62 -3.61 1.03 10.25
N PHE A 63 -2.96 0.27 9.35
CA PHE A 63 -1.50 0.15 9.34
C PHE A 63 -0.78 1.48 9.15
N GLY A 64 -1.16 2.25 8.13
CA GLY A 64 -0.47 3.50 7.82
C GLY A 64 -0.60 4.54 8.95
N SER A 65 -1.70 4.50 9.71
CA SER A 65 -1.88 5.35 10.90
C SER A 65 -0.90 5.03 12.03
N CYS A 66 -0.39 3.81 12.10
CA CYS A 66 0.63 3.40 13.08
C CYS A 66 2.05 3.78 12.64
N VAL A 67 2.36 3.63 11.35
CA VAL A 67 3.74 3.74 10.83
C VAL A 67 4.11 5.15 10.30
N VAL A 68 3.12 5.96 9.89
CA VAL A 68 3.35 7.31 9.29
C VAL A 68 3.16 8.43 10.33
N SER A 69 3.41 8.16 11.62
CA SER A 69 3.37 9.16 12.70
C SER A 69 4.65 10.02 12.78
#